data_AF-A0A9E3KYK3-F1
#
_entry.id   AF-A0A9E3KYK3-F1
#
_cell.length_a   1.000
_cell.length_b   1.000
_cell.length_c   1.000
_cell.angle_alpha   90.00
_cell.angle_beta   90.00
_cell.angle_gamma   90.00
#
_symmetry.space_group_name_H-M   'P 1'
#
loop_
_entity.id
_entity.type
_entity.pdbx_description
1 polymer ?
#
loop_
_entity_poly.entity_id
_entity_poly.type
_entity_poly.pdbx_seq_one_letter_code
_entity_poly.pdbx_strand_id
1 'polypeptide(L)'
;MSASATPHKLIKGTTGDWEVVIGMEVHAQVTSKSKLFSGASTAFGGEPNSHVSLVDAAMPGMLPVINEECVKQAVRSGLGLNAKINL
;
A
#
# COMPACT_ATOMS: atom_id res chain seq x y z
N MET A 1 -20.26 7.68 -16.39
CA MET A 1 -20.74 7.33 -15.04
C MET A 1 -20.98 8.64 -14.30
N SER A 2 -22.20 9.17 -14.37
CA SER A 2 -22.61 10.34 -13.58
C SER A 2 -23.17 9.79 -12.29
N ALA A 3 -22.41 9.90 -11.19
CA ALA A 3 -22.98 9.70 -9.87
C ALA A 3 -23.91 10.90 -9.64
N SER A 4 -25.21 10.66 -9.49
CA SER A 4 -26.17 11.71 -9.13
C SER A 4 -25.80 12.23 -7.74
N ALA A 5 -25.33 13.48 -7.67
CA ALA A 5 -24.95 14.13 -6.42
C ALA A 5 -26.17 14.20 -5.49
N THR A 6 -26.01 13.75 -4.25
CA THR A 6 -27.08 13.79 -3.26
C THR A 6 -27.25 15.24 -2.76
N PRO A 7 -28.47 15.79 -2.62
CA PRO A 7 -28.69 17.23 -2.41
C PRO A 7 -27.98 17.84 -1.20
N HIS A 8 -27.70 17.04 -0.16
CA HIS A 8 -27.01 17.48 1.06
C HIS A 8 -25.47 17.56 0.92
N LYS A 9 -24.92 17.18 -0.23
CA LYS A 9 -23.47 17.23 -0.53
C LYS A 9 -23.05 18.47 -1.32
N LEU A 10 -24.02 19.35 -1.61
CA LEU A 10 -23.80 20.55 -2.42
C LEU A 10 -23.42 21.74 -1.54
N ILE A 11 -22.33 22.40 -1.90
CA ILE A 11 -21.82 23.63 -1.29
C ILE A 11 -22.24 24.80 -2.17
N LYS A 12 -22.81 25.85 -1.57
CA LYS A 12 -23.18 27.08 -2.29
C LYS A 12 -21.91 27.84 -2.70
N GLY A 13 -21.71 28.02 -4.00
CA GLY A 13 -20.69 28.89 -4.57
C GLY A 13 -21.30 30.09 -5.29
N THR A 14 -20.46 31.05 -5.65
CA THR A 14 -20.86 32.29 -6.35
C THR A 14 -21.52 32.03 -7.71
N THR A 15 -21.18 30.92 -8.37
CA THR A 15 -21.65 30.55 -9.71
C THR A 15 -22.70 29.43 -9.71
N GLY A 16 -23.06 28.89 -8.53
CA GLY A 16 -23.98 27.75 -8.41
C GLY A 16 -23.58 26.77 -7.31
N ASP A 17 -24.23 25.62 -7.30
CA ASP A 17 -24.03 24.56 -6.32
C ASP A 17 -22.91 23.62 -6.76
N TRP A 18 -21.99 23.27 -5.84
CA TRP A 18 -20.80 22.47 -6.12
C TRP A 18 -20.69 21.24 -5.22
N GLU A 19 -20.21 20.11 -5.74
CA GLU A 19 -19.85 18.93 -4.95
C GLU A 19 -18.32 18.79 -4.86
N VAL A 20 -17.80 18.50 -3.66
CA VAL A 20 -16.37 18.24 -3.47
C VAL A 20 -16.13 16.73 -3.52
N VAL A 21 -15.31 16.29 -4.46
CA VAL A 21 -14.93 14.88 -4.65
C VAL A 21 -13.44 14.72 -4.36
N ILE A 22 -13.08 13.89 -3.38
CA ILE A 22 -11.70 13.65 -2.94
C ILE A 22 -11.41 12.15 -3.03
N GLY A 23 -10.29 11.79 -3.66
CA GLY A 23 -9.71 10.46 -3.61
C GLY A 23 -8.45 10.44 -2.75
N MET A 24 -8.14 9.29 -2.13
CA MET A 24 -6.94 9.10 -1.32
C MET A 24 -6.17 7.87 -1.80
N GLU A 25 -4.85 7.99 -1.83
CA GLU A 25 -3.92 6.87 -1.99
C GLU A 25 -3.08 6.76 -0.70
N VAL A 26 -3.08 5.58 -0.08
CA VAL A 26 -2.44 5.36 1.21
C VAL A 26 -1.44 4.22 1.08
N HIS A 27 -0.18 4.49 1.42
CA HIS A 27 0.87 3.48 1.52
C HIS A 27 1.16 3.24 3.01
N ALA A 28 1.00 1.99 3.45
CA ALA A 28 1.30 1.57 4.82
C ALA A 28 2.38 0.49 4.80
N GLN A 29 3.46 0.71 5.53
CA GLN A 29 4.56 -0.26 5.60
C GLN A 29 4.14 -1.48 6.42
N VAL A 30 4.22 -2.65 5.79
CA VAL A 30 3.96 -3.94 6.43
C VAL A 30 5.04 -4.20 7.48
N THR A 31 4.62 -4.57 8.69
CA THR A 31 5.56 -4.83 9.80
C THR A 31 6.04 -6.27 9.72
N SER A 32 7.18 -6.48 9.08
CA SER A 32 7.87 -7.78 8.97
C SER A 32 9.30 -7.68 9.51
N LYS A 33 10.00 -8.81 9.70
CA LYS A 33 11.42 -8.86 10.08
C LYS A 33 12.36 -8.78 8.87
N SER A 34 11.88 -9.23 7.71
CA SER A 34 12.61 -9.25 6.45
C SER A 34 11.79 -8.62 5.33
N LYS A 35 12.45 -8.18 4.26
CA LYS A 35 11.81 -7.54 3.11
C LYS A 35 10.84 -8.49 2.39
N LEU A 36 10.07 -7.93 1.46
CA LEU A 36 9.02 -8.66 0.73
C LEU A 36 9.58 -9.79 -0.16
N PHE A 37 10.75 -9.58 -0.75
CA PHE A 37 11.33 -10.50 -1.73
C PHE A 37 12.72 -11.03 -1.37
N SER A 38 13.26 -10.63 -0.20
CA SER A 38 14.60 -10.99 0.24
C SER A 38 14.66 -11.16 1.76
N GLY A 39 15.72 -11.82 2.22
CA GLY A 39 15.98 -12.04 3.65
C GLY A 39 16.56 -10.82 4.40
N ALA A 40 16.78 -9.69 3.74
CA ALA A 40 17.38 -8.52 4.38
C ALA A 40 16.43 -7.87 5.39
N SER A 41 16.99 -7.27 6.44
CA SER A 41 16.26 -6.61 7.53
C SER A 41 15.41 -5.44 7.03
N THR A 42 14.26 -5.25 7.67
CA THR A 42 13.37 -4.09 7.56
C THR A 42 13.48 -3.13 8.76
N ALA A 43 14.40 -3.40 9.69
CA ALA A 43 14.63 -2.55 10.85
C ALA A 43 15.00 -1.12 10.42
N PHE A 44 14.50 -0.15 11.16
CA PHE A 44 14.81 1.25 10.93
C PHE A 44 16.25 1.58 11.40
N GLY A 45 16.93 2.47 10.67
CA GLY A 45 18.31 2.85 10.92
C GLY A 45 19.32 1.98 10.17
N GLY A 46 20.54 1.89 10.72
CA GLY A 46 21.67 1.20 10.09
C GLY A 46 22.48 2.10 9.14
N GLU A 47 23.70 1.66 8.83
CA GLU A 47 24.57 2.35 7.87
C GLU A 47 24.03 2.21 6.44
N PRO A 48 24.36 3.14 5.52
CA PRO A 48 24.00 3.03 4.12
C PRO A 48 24.39 1.66 3.53
N ASN A 49 23.45 1.01 2.86
CA ASN A 49 23.61 -0.32 2.25
C ASN A 49 23.89 -1.49 3.23
N SER A 50 23.72 -1.31 4.54
CA SER A 50 23.90 -2.39 5.53
C SER A 50 22.72 -3.37 5.64
N HIS A 51 21.54 -2.97 5.15
CA HIS A 51 20.33 -3.80 5.09
C HIS A 51 19.98 -4.17 3.65
N VAL A 52 20.96 -4.66 2.88
CA VAL A 52 20.83 -4.98 1.46
C VAL A 52 21.35 -6.38 1.19
N SER A 53 20.55 -7.19 0.49
CA SER A 53 20.96 -8.47 -0.09
C SER A 53 21.24 -8.31 -1.59
N LEU A 54 21.79 -9.35 -2.23
CA LEU A 54 21.99 -9.34 -3.69
C LEU A 54 20.68 -9.21 -4.48
N VAL A 55 19.56 -9.70 -3.94
CA VAL A 55 18.22 -9.50 -4.51
C VAL A 55 17.84 -8.02 -4.48
N ASP A 56 18.08 -7.35 -3.36
CA ASP A 56 17.76 -5.93 -3.20
C ASP A 56 18.64 -5.03 -4.07
N ALA A 57 19.89 -5.45 -4.28
CA ALA A 57 20.83 -4.80 -5.18
C ALA A 57 20.60 -5.15 -6.66
N ALA A 58 19.56 -5.95 -6.97
CA ALA A 58 19.21 -6.39 -8.32
C ALA A 58 20.38 -7.03 -9.09
N MET A 59 21.21 -7.81 -8.39
CA MET A 59 22.37 -8.45 -9.01
C MET A 59 21.94 -9.49 -10.06
N PRO A 60 22.69 -9.64 -11.16
CA PRO A 60 22.35 -10.59 -12.22
C PRO A 60 22.18 -12.02 -11.69
N GLY A 61 21.08 -12.68 -12.07
CA GLY A 61 20.78 -14.07 -11.68
C GLY A 61 20.05 -14.24 -10.35
N MET A 62 19.77 -13.16 -9.62
CA MET A 62 18.99 -13.24 -8.39
C MET A 62 17.49 -13.39 -8.68
N LEU A 63 16.81 -14.24 -7.90
CA LEU A 63 15.37 -14.48 -8.00
C LEU A 63 14.65 -14.04 -6.71
N PRO A 64 13.49 -13.38 -6.81
CA PRO A 64 12.71 -12.95 -5.64
C PRO A 64 11.98 -14.14 -5.00
N VAL A 65 11.87 -14.14 -3.68
CA VAL A 65 11.03 -15.11 -2.94
C VAL A 65 10.09 -14.34 -2.02
N ILE A 66 8.78 -14.53 -2.21
CA ILE A 66 7.76 -13.77 -1.50
C ILE A 66 7.74 -14.11 0.00
N ASN A 67 7.57 -13.09 0.84
CA ASN A 67 7.51 -13.21 2.28
C ASN A 67 6.08 -13.59 2.75
N GLU A 68 5.95 -14.75 3.39
CA GLU A 68 4.69 -15.29 3.91
C GLU A 68 3.99 -14.35 4.91
N GLU A 69 4.73 -13.75 5.85
CA GLU A 69 4.15 -12.84 6.85
C GLU A 69 3.62 -11.57 6.18
N CYS A 70 4.31 -11.07 5.15
CA CYS A 70 3.83 -9.92 4.38
C CYS A 70 2.51 -10.23 3.67
N VAL A 71 2.39 -11.40 3.04
CA VAL A 71 1.15 -11.84 2.38
C VAL A 71 0.03 -12.01 3.41
N LYS A 72 0.32 -12.64 4.55
CA LYS A 72 -0.65 -12.82 5.63
C LYS A 72 -1.18 -11.48 6.15
N GLN A 73 -0.30 -10.49 6.35
CA GLN A 73 -0.73 -9.14 6.76
C GLN A 73 -1.53 -8.43 5.67
N ALA A 74 -1.16 -8.57 4.39
CA ALA A 74 -1.94 -8.01 3.28
C ALA A 74 -3.37 -8.60 3.22
N VAL A 75 -3.51 -9.92 3.37
CA VAL A 75 -4.83 -10.58 3.43
C VAL A 75 -5.63 -10.11 4.65
N ARG A 76 -5.00 -10.02 5.82
CA ARG A 76 -5.64 -9.48 7.04
C ARG A 76 -6.13 -8.05 6.83
N SER A 77 -5.33 -7.18 6.21
CA SER A 77 -5.73 -5.81 5.89
C SER A 77 -6.89 -5.77 4.90
N GLY A 78 -6.86 -6.61 3.85
CA GLY A 78 -7.96 -6.72 2.89
C GLY A 78 -9.28 -7.12 3.57
N LEU A 79 -9.26 -8.12 4.44
CA LEU A 79 -10.43 -8.53 5.23
C LEU A 79 -10.88 -7.42 6.20
N GLY A 80 -9.95 -6.74 6.86
CA GLY A 80 -10.25 -5.63 7.77
C GLY A 80 -10.87 -4.41 7.06
N LEU A 81 -10.61 -4.23 5.77
CA LEU A 81 -11.20 -3.20 4.92
C LEU A 81 -12.47 -3.66 4.20
N ASN A 82 -13.01 -4.85 4.52
CA ASN A 82 -14.13 -5.47 3.83
C ASN A 82 -13.92 -5.63 2.30
N ALA A 83 -12.68 -5.82 1.88
CA ALA A 83 -12.36 -6.09 0.48
C ALA A 83 -12.63 -7.56 0.11
N LYS A 84 -12.92 -7.80 -1.17
CA LYS A 84 -12.99 -9.15 -1.73
C LYS A 84 -11.58 -9.67 -2.00
N ILE A 85 -11.19 -10.74 -1.30
CA ILE A 85 -9.92 -11.43 -1.57
C ILE A 85 -10.06 -12.26 -2.85
N ASN A 86 -9.08 -12.17 -3.73
CA ASN A 86 -8.95 -13.03 -4.90
C ASN A 86 -8.13 -14.26 -4.51
N LEU A 87 -8.76 -15.44 -4.63
CA LEU A 87 -8.18 -16.74 -4.28
C LEU A 87 -7.84 -17.53 -5.55
#